data_AF-A0A8H7F3F2-F1
#
_entry.id   AF-A0A8H7F3F2-F1
#
_cell.length_a   1.000
_cell.length_b   1.000
_cell.length_c   1.000
_cell.angle_alpha   90.00
_cell.angle_beta   90.00
_cell.angle_gamma   90.00
#
_symmetry.space_group_name_H-M   'P 1'
#
loop_
_entity.id
_entity.type
_entity.pdbx_description
1 polymer ?
#
loop_
_entity_poly.entity_id
_entity_poly.type
_entity_poly.pdbx_seq_one_letter_code
_entity_poly.pdbx_strand_id
1 'polypeptide(L)'
;MNPNLTDPTGVQALLDQIRSSSAWQQLSASHPPSASEPTEHPPQLAKPEPPNSSVATLLSQLQSPPHSQSSKPTSSFPQRDAPSLSEKDLRFVDLDDAMPILLRLSREPSFIDEIKKIKQDQDALERQLWEERRNIHRKYEDKLKAAQTKANIIGVNVSKHESDMIVDAHKKEIRKFDTNRALSAWDSLVSQQQLKLQKLKVPTMHITTESPARELQQRVLQVLISIIGPSIK
;
A
#
# COMPACT_ATOMS: atom_id res chain seq x y z
N MET A 1 13.85 22.16 -8.85
CA MET A 1 12.51 21.84 -8.31
C MET A 1 11.64 21.33 -9.44
N ASN A 2 11.29 20.05 -9.42
CA ASN A 2 10.51 19.42 -10.49
C ASN A 2 9.03 19.44 -10.10
N PRO A 3 8.12 19.95 -10.95
CA PRO A 3 6.69 19.85 -10.67
C PRO A 3 6.28 18.38 -10.73
N ASN A 4 5.68 17.95 -9.62
CA ASN A 4 5.18 16.62 -9.35
C ASN A 4 3.98 16.35 -10.30
N LEU A 5 4.24 15.74 -11.45
CA LEU A 5 3.26 15.41 -12.49
C LEU A 5 2.44 14.15 -12.17
N THR A 6 2.24 13.87 -10.88
CA THR A 6 1.49 12.71 -10.35
C THR A 6 0.20 13.13 -9.66
N ASP A 7 -0.21 14.39 -9.81
CA ASP A 7 -1.25 14.96 -8.97
C ASP A 7 -2.60 15.09 -9.72
N PRO A 8 -3.71 14.51 -9.24
CA PRO A 8 -5.06 14.88 -9.71
C PRO A 8 -5.33 16.38 -9.59
N THR A 9 -4.58 17.08 -8.73
CA THR A 9 -4.56 18.54 -8.64
C THR A 9 -4.01 19.20 -9.91
N GLY A 10 -3.14 18.55 -10.68
CA GLY A 10 -2.65 19.10 -11.96
C GLY A 10 -3.73 19.10 -13.05
N VAL A 11 -4.58 18.06 -13.08
CA VAL A 11 -5.74 18.00 -13.98
C VAL A 11 -6.83 18.98 -13.51
N GLN A 12 -7.05 19.10 -12.20
CA GLN A 12 -7.96 20.11 -11.63
C GLN A 12 -7.43 21.53 -11.86
N ALA A 13 -6.13 21.77 -11.73
CA ALA A 13 -5.49 23.05 -12.01
C ALA A 13 -5.62 23.42 -13.49
N LEU A 14 -5.53 22.45 -14.40
CA LEU A 14 -5.80 22.68 -15.81
C LEU A 14 -7.28 23.00 -16.07
N LEU A 15 -8.21 22.31 -15.39
CA LEU A 15 -9.64 22.59 -15.47
C LEU A 15 -9.99 23.97 -14.88
N ASP A 16 -9.36 24.35 -13.76
CA ASP A 16 -9.51 25.65 -13.12
C ASP A 16 -8.83 26.75 -13.93
N GLN A 17 -7.73 26.45 -14.62
CA GLN A 17 -7.09 27.35 -15.60
C GLN A 17 -8.01 27.57 -16.82
N ILE A 18 -8.72 26.53 -17.27
CA ILE A 18 -9.73 26.66 -18.34
C ILE A 18 -10.95 27.45 -17.86
N ARG A 19 -11.38 27.27 -16.60
CA ARG A 19 -12.51 28.01 -16.01
C ARG A 19 -12.18 29.47 -15.69
N SER A 20 -10.95 29.75 -15.26
CA SER A 20 -10.46 31.11 -14.98
C SER A 20 -10.06 31.87 -16.24
N SER A 21 -9.83 31.16 -17.36
CA SER A 21 -9.72 31.79 -18.67
C SER A 21 -11.00 32.57 -19.00
N SER A 22 -10.83 33.84 -19.35
CA SER A 22 -11.86 34.88 -19.46
C SER A 22 -12.97 34.62 -20.50
N ALA A 23 -12.95 33.46 -21.15
CA ALA A 23 -13.95 33.00 -22.09
C ALA A 23 -15.32 32.69 -21.43
N TRP A 24 -15.35 32.34 -20.13
CA TRP A 24 -16.61 32.05 -19.41
C TRP A 24 -17.24 33.25 -18.73
N GLN A 25 -16.45 34.23 -18.27
CA GLN A 25 -16.95 35.41 -17.56
C GLN A 25 -17.81 36.32 -18.45
N GLN A 26 -17.59 36.30 -19.76
CA GLN A 26 -18.42 37.03 -20.73
C GLN A 26 -19.79 36.37 -20.98
N LEU A 27 -19.95 35.08 -20.66
CA LEU A 27 -21.21 34.34 -20.85
C LEU A 27 -22.09 34.30 -19.59
N SER A 28 -21.49 34.33 -18.39
CA SER A 28 -22.23 34.25 -17.12
C SER A 28 -22.79 35.60 -16.63
N ALA A 29 -22.34 36.73 -17.17
CA ALA A 29 -22.86 38.06 -16.81
C ALA A 29 -24.29 38.31 -17.33
N SER A 30 -24.81 37.41 -18.17
CA SER A 30 -26.16 37.43 -18.70
C SER A 30 -27.03 36.42 -17.97
N HIS A 31 -27.36 36.63 -16.68
CA HIS A 31 -28.61 36.18 -16.01
C HIS A 31 -28.61 36.57 -14.51
N PRO A 32 -29.70 37.14 -13.96
CA PRO A 32 -29.81 37.47 -12.53
C PRO A 32 -30.29 36.25 -11.70
N PRO A 33 -29.95 36.16 -10.39
CA PRO A 33 -30.33 35.04 -9.54
C PRO A 33 -31.68 35.29 -8.85
N SER A 34 -32.48 34.23 -8.69
CA SER A 34 -33.65 34.23 -7.82
C SER A 34 -33.76 32.90 -7.08
N ALA A 35 -34.23 33.02 -5.84
CA ALA A 35 -34.76 32.01 -4.93
C ALA A 35 -33.77 31.15 -4.11
N SER A 36 -33.62 31.59 -2.86
CA SER A 36 -33.22 30.82 -1.67
C SER A 36 -34.41 30.06 -1.09
N GLU A 37 -34.15 28.91 -0.45
CA GLU A 37 -34.92 28.31 0.68
C GLU A 37 -34.24 26.97 1.11
N PRO A 38 -34.52 26.37 2.29
CA PRO A 38 -34.48 26.93 3.64
C PRO A 38 -33.69 26.03 4.64
N THR A 39 -33.43 26.63 5.80
CA THR A 39 -32.72 26.10 6.99
C THR A 39 -33.65 25.32 7.91
N GLU A 40 -33.23 24.13 8.41
CA GLU A 40 -33.85 23.53 9.59
C GLU A 40 -32.86 22.67 10.42
N HIS A 41 -32.33 23.23 11.51
CA HIS A 41 -31.87 22.51 12.70
C HIS A 41 -31.70 23.44 13.89
N PRO A 42 -32.21 23.06 15.07
CA PRO A 42 -31.44 23.25 16.31
C PRO A 42 -31.68 22.08 17.33
N PRO A 43 -31.18 22.14 18.58
CA PRO A 43 -29.83 21.87 19.07
C PRO A 43 -29.85 20.70 20.12
N GLN A 44 -28.79 20.16 20.74
CA GLN A 44 -28.04 20.79 21.83
C GLN A 44 -27.10 19.78 22.56
N LEU A 45 -25.95 20.29 23.02
CA LEU A 45 -25.19 20.00 24.25
C LEU A 45 -24.59 18.60 24.56
N ALA A 46 -23.25 18.49 24.56
CA ALA A 46 -22.40 18.39 25.78
C ALA A 46 -20.93 18.01 25.45
N LYS A 47 -20.00 18.60 26.20
CA LYS A 47 -18.52 18.40 26.30
C LYS A 47 -18.22 18.26 27.82
N PRO A 48 -17.03 17.89 28.37
CA PRO A 48 -15.79 17.26 27.86
C PRO A 48 -15.30 16.04 28.72
N GLU A 49 -14.14 15.48 28.34
CA GLU A 49 -13.08 14.86 29.18
C GLU A 49 -13.13 13.35 29.56
N PRO A 50 -12.04 12.59 29.27
CA PRO A 50 -11.68 11.36 29.99
C PRO A 50 -10.50 11.56 30.95
N PRO A 51 -10.47 10.86 32.12
CA PRO A 51 -9.35 10.91 33.05
C PRO A 51 -8.24 9.90 32.70
N ASN A 52 -7.02 10.34 32.98
CA ASN A 52 -5.79 9.56 32.98
C ASN A 52 -5.76 8.50 34.10
N SER A 53 -4.87 7.52 33.91
CA SER A 53 -4.15 6.73 34.93
C SER A 53 -4.67 5.33 35.25
N SER A 54 -3.92 4.31 34.84
CA SER A 54 -3.41 3.26 35.75
C SER A 54 -2.44 2.32 35.04
N VAL A 55 -1.27 2.84 34.67
CA VAL A 55 -0.07 2.04 34.40
C VAL A 55 0.61 1.56 35.70
N ALA A 56 0.14 2.01 36.86
CA ALA A 56 0.65 1.62 38.17
C ALA A 56 0.30 0.16 38.56
N THR A 57 -0.74 -0.43 37.97
CA THR A 57 -1.18 -1.79 38.34
C THR A 57 -0.31 -2.89 37.76
N LEU A 58 0.36 -2.65 36.62
CA LEU A 58 1.18 -3.66 35.94
C LEU A 58 2.61 -3.74 36.48
N LEU A 59 3.12 -2.68 37.08
CA LEU A 59 4.47 -2.65 37.67
C LEU A 59 4.58 -3.38 39.01
N SER A 60 3.46 -3.66 39.68
CA SER A 60 3.43 -4.43 40.93
C SER A 60 3.60 -5.95 40.71
N GLN A 61 3.53 -6.43 39.45
CA GLN A 61 3.49 -7.87 39.15
C GLN A 61 4.85 -8.47 38.75
N LEU A 62 5.94 -7.69 38.81
CA LEU A 62 7.26 -8.09 38.29
C LEU A 62 8.38 -8.19 39.33
N GLN A 63 8.07 -8.14 40.63
CA GLN A 63 9.11 -8.19 41.67
C GLN A 63 8.84 -9.33 42.68
N SER A 64 9.32 -10.55 42.40
CA SER A 64 9.66 -11.57 43.41
C SER A 64 10.45 -12.77 42.80
N PRO A 65 11.66 -13.07 43.32
CA PRO A 65 12.24 -14.42 43.29
C PRO A 65 12.67 -14.89 44.73
N PRO A 66 13.34 -16.04 44.94
CA PRO A 66 12.82 -17.42 44.89
C PRO A 66 13.20 -18.28 46.14
N HIS A 67 12.41 -19.30 46.50
CA HIS A 67 12.79 -20.44 47.37
C HIS A 67 11.75 -21.56 47.13
N SER A 68 11.96 -22.87 47.22
CA SER A 68 13.10 -23.80 47.32
C SER A 68 12.51 -25.23 47.29
N GLN A 69 13.27 -26.19 46.76
CA GLN A 69 13.30 -27.63 47.09
C GLN A 69 12.37 -28.67 46.42
N SER A 70 13.06 -29.52 45.64
CA SER A 70 13.22 -30.98 45.80
C SER A 70 12.13 -31.96 45.31
N SER A 71 12.44 -32.70 44.24
CA SER A 71 12.80 -34.12 44.32
C SER A 71 13.18 -34.70 42.95
N LYS A 72 14.22 -35.54 42.91
CA LYS A 72 14.57 -36.41 41.77
C LYS A 72 13.58 -37.59 41.71
N PRO A 73 13.32 -38.16 40.52
CA PRO A 73 14.00 -39.43 40.25
C PRO A 73 14.57 -39.55 38.83
N THR A 74 15.64 -40.33 38.78
CA THR A 74 16.30 -40.90 37.60
C THR A 74 15.32 -41.73 36.75
N SER A 75 15.20 -41.42 35.46
CA SER A 75 14.92 -42.42 34.43
C SER A 75 15.41 -41.93 33.07
N SER A 76 16.35 -42.70 32.52
CA SER A 76 16.63 -42.88 31.09
C SER A 76 16.40 -41.69 30.15
N PHE A 77 17.49 -41.09 29.70
CA PHE A 77 17.56 -40.37 28.44
C PHE A 77 17.18 -41.30 27.27
N PRO A 78 16.13 -41.01 26.49
CA PRO A 78 16.27 -41.05 25.05
C PRO A 78 16.95 -39.74 24.66
N GLN A 79 18.09 -39.88 24.01
CA GLN A 79 18.75 -38.85 23.22
C GLN A 79 17.69 -38.01 22.53
N ARG A 80 17.55 -36.73 22.91
CA ARG A 80 16.77 -35.77 22.13
C ARG A 80 17.47 -35.68 20.80
N ASP A 81 16.94 -36.37 19.80
CA ASP A 81 17.06 -35.92 18.43
C ASP A 81 16.65 -34.44 18.45
N ALA A 82 17.55 -33.56 18.02
CA ALA A 82 17.23 -32.18 17.75
C ALA A 82 15.95 -32.20 16.89
N PRO A 83 14.87 -31.47 17.24
CA PRO A 83 13.72 -31.42 16.37
C PRO A 83 14.23 -30.87 15.05
N SER A 84 14.26 -31.72 14.02
CA SER A 84 14.36 -31.24 12.66
C SER A 84 13.18 -30.30 12.51
N LEU A 85 13.43 -28.99 12.50
CA LEU A 85 12.41 -27.98 12.25
C LEU A 85 11.82 -28.30 10.88
N SER A 86 10.77 -29.11 10.90
CA SER A 86 10.06 -29.49 9.71
C SER A 86 9.51 -28.20 9.10
N GLU A 87 9.49 -28.06 7.77
CA GLU A 87 8.97 -26.86 7.11
C GLU A 87 7.60 -26.41 7.60
N LYS A 88 6.82 -27.34 8.17
CA LYS A 88 5.50 -27.09 8.75
C LYS A 88 5.58 -26.22 10.01
N ASP A 89 6.66 -26.32 10.77
CA ASP A 89 6.87 -25.61 12.04
C ASP A 89 7.17 -24.13 11.79
N LEU A 90 7.97 -23.83 10.75
CA LEU A 90 8.37 -22.45 10.42
C LEU A 90 7.20 -21.53 10.07
N ARG A 91 6.04 -22.06 9.65
CA ARG A 91 4.87 -21.24 9.26
C ARG A 91 4.13 -20.62 10.44
N PHE A 92 4.30 -21.16 11.65
CA PHE A 92 3.55 -20.78 12.85
C PHE A 92 4.44 -20.27 13.98
N VAL A 93 5.68 -19.88 13.65
CA VAL A 93 6.65 -19.33 14.60
C VAL A 93 6.26 -17.91 14.99
N ASP A 94 6.33 -17.55 16.26
CA ASP A 94 6.11 -16.17 16.71
C ASP A 94 7.31 -15.27 16.34
N LEU A 95 7.14 -13.96 16.40
CA LEU A 95 8.19 -13.02 16.01
C LEU A 95 9.47 -13.19 16.84
N ASP A 96 9.33 -13.47 18.13
CA ASP A 96 10.46 -13.66 19.06
C ASP A 96 11.33 -14.86 18.66
N ASP A 97 10.70 -15.96 18.28
CA ASP A 97 11.38 -17.18 17.84
C ASP A 97 11.91 -17.06 16.40
N ALA A 98 11.34 -16.17 15.58
CA ALA A 98 11.78 -15.92 14.21
C ALA A 98 13.11 -15.15 14.14
N MET A 99 13.37 -14.24 15.09
CA MET A 99 14.57 -13.38 15.13
C MET A 99 15.92 -14.11 14.97
N PRO A 100 16.25 -15.15 15.76
CA PRO A 100 17.52 -15.85 15.61
C PRO A 100 17.67 -16.48 14.21
N ILE A 101 16.56 -16.90 13.60
CA ILE A 101 16.54 -17.48 12.25
C ILE A 101 16.81 -16.39 11.21
N LEU A 102 16.16 -15.22 11.33
CA LEU A 102 16.37 -14.09 10.43
C LEU A 102 17.83 -13.58 10.47
N LEU A 103 18.43 -13.53 11.66
CA LEU A 103 19.84 -13.12 11.82
C LEU A 103 20.82 -14.14 11.21
N ARG A 104 20.45 -15.44 11.21
CA ARG A 104 21.25 -16.46 10.52
C ARG A 104 21.13 -16.29 9.00
N LEU A 105 19.91 -16.13 8.48
CA LEU A 105 19.64 -15.95 7.06
C LEU A 105 20.31 -14.68 6.51
N SER A 106 20.35 -13.59 7.29
CA SER A 106 20.98 -12.33 6.85
C SER A 106 22.48 -12.41 6.65
N ARG A 107 23.15 -13.44 7.17
CA ARG A 107 24.60 -13.67 7.00
C ARG A 107 24.93 -14.48 5.75
N GLU A 108 23.94 -15.15 5.16
CA GLU A 108 24.10 -15.98 3.95
C GLU A 108 24.10 -15.07 2.70
N PRO A 109 25.21 -14.99 1.92
CA PRO A 109 25.25 -14.13 0.74
C PRO A 109 24.26 -14.52 -0.35
N SER A 110 24.06 -15.83 -0.55
CA SER A 110 23.10 -16.39 -1.51
C SER A 110 21.66 -15.98 -1.21
N PHE A 111 21.32 -15.85 0.08
CA PHE A 111 20.03 -15.36 0.52
C PHE A 111 19.86 -13.88 0.19
N ILE A 112 20.87 -13.05 0.44
CA ILE A 112 20.85 -11.61 0.08
C ILE A 112 20.64 -11.44 -1.42
N ASP A 113 21.30 -12.26 -2.25
CA ASP A 113 21.14 -12.21 -3.71
C ASP A 113 19.71 -12.56 -4.15
N GLU A 114 19.06 -13.54 -3.51
CA GLU A 114 17.65 -13.81 -3.81
C GLU A 114 16.70 -12.72 -3.30
N ILE A 115 16.97 -12.09 -2.15
CA ILE A 115 16.18 -10.93 -1.71
C ILE A 115 16.35 -9.75 -2.69
N LYS A 116 17.57 -9.52 -3.19
CA LYS A 116 17.81 -8.53 -4.26
C LYS A 116 17.02 -8.84 -5.51
N LYS A 117 17.00 -10.10 -5.95
CA LYS A 117 16.21 -10.52 -7.11
C LYS A 117 14.72 -10.31 -6.91
N ILE A 118 14.19 -10.65 -5.73
CA ILE A 118 12.79 -10.37 -5.36
C ILE A 118 12.48 -8.86 -5.47
N LYS A 119 13.38 -8.00 -5.01
CA LYS A 119 13.24 -6.55 -5.13
C LYS A 119 13.31 -6.10 -6.59
N GLN A 120 14.23 -6.62 -7.39
CA GLN A 120 14.34 -6.30 -8.81
C GLN A 120 13.07 -6.70 -9.57
N ASP A 121 12.51 -7.87 -9.28
CA ASP A 121 11.24 -8.32 -9.86
C ASP A 121 10.09 -7.36 -9.49
N GLN A 122 10.06 -6.87 -8.24
CA GLN A 122 9.11 -5.85 -7.79
C GLN A 122 9.31 -4.53 -8.54
N ASP A 123 10.53 -3.98 -8.55
CA ASP A 123 10.85 -2.71 -9.22
C ASP A 123 10.52 -2.79 -10.73
N ALA A 124 10.74 -3.94 -11.37
CA ALA A 124 10.38 -4.17 -12.76
C ALA A 124 8.86 -4.15 -12.99
N LEU A 125 8.08 -4.83 -12.15
CA LEU A 125 6.63 -4.79 -12.23
C LEU A 125 6.09 -3.37 -12.00
N GLU A 126 6.60 -2.66 -10.99
CA GLU A 126 6.21 -1.29 -10.69
C GLU A 126 6.46 -0.36 -11.87
N ARG A 127 7.65 -0.43 -12.49
CA ARG A 127 7.98 0.33 -13.70
C ARG A 127 7.03 0.00 -14.84
N GLN A 128 6.74 -1.28 -15.07
CA GLN A 128 5.84 -1.69 -16.14
C GLN A 128 4.42 -1.17 -15.93
N LEU A 129 3.85 -1.37 -14.73
CA LEU A 129 2.50 -0.89 -14.40
C LEU A 129 2.40 0.63 -14.46
N TRP A 130 3.46 1.33 -14.06
CA TRP A 130 3.52 2.78 -14.14
C TRP A 130 3.55 3.28 -15.59
N GLU A 131 4.34 2.65 -16.46
CA GLU A 131 4.39 3.00 -17.87
C GLU A 131 3.07 2.67 -18.60
N GLU A 132 2.45 1.53 -18.27
CA GLU A 132 1.10 1.18 -18.75
C GLU A 132 0.07 2.24 -18.32
N ARG A 133 0.06 2.66 -17.05
CA ARG A 133 -0.83 3.74 -16.56
C ARG A 133 -0.56 5.06 -17.28
N ARG A 134 0.71 5.43 -17.44
CA ARG A 134 1.10 6.64 -18.18
C ARG A 134 0.61 6.62 -19.62
N ASN A 135 0.68 5.49 -20.29
CA ASN A 135 0.19 5.35 -21.65
C ASN A 135 -1.32 5.59 -21.75
N ILE A 136 -2.09 5.18 -20.73
CA ILE A 136 -3.53 5.52 -20.65
C ILE A 136 -3.71 7.04 -20.54
N HIS A 137 -2.99 7.71 -19.64
CA HIS A 137 -3.06 9.17 -19.53
C HIS A 137 -2.73 9.87 -20.85
N ARG A 138 -1.60 9.51 -21.46
CA ARG A 138 -1.15 10.07 -22.74
C ARG A 138 -2.19 9.89 -23.84
N LYS A 139 -2.77 8.69 -23.94
CA LYS A 139 -3.84 8.38 -24.91
C LYS A 139 -5.03 9.33 -24.79
N TYR A 140 -5.46 9.68 -23.58
CA TYR A 140 -6.59 10.59 -23.37
C TYR A 140 -6.21 12.07 -23.50
N GLU A 141 -4.99 12.45 -23.12
CA GLU A 141 -4.45 13.77 -23.43
C GLU A 141 -4.39 14.02 -24.94
N ASP A 142 -3.92 13.05 -25.71
CA ASP A 142 -3.82 13.16 -27.18
C ASP A 142 -5.21 13.26 -27.82
N LYS A 143 -6.22 12.56 -27.27
CA LYS A 143 -7.63 12.71 -27.69
C LYS A 143 -8.16 14.11 -27.42
N LEU A 144 -7.89 14.69 -26.24
CA LEU A 144 -8.31 16.06 -25.93
C LEU A 144 -7.62 17.08 -26.83
N LYS A 145 -6.31 16.94 -27.07
CA LYS A 145 -5.57 17.80 -28.00
C LYS A 145 -6.10 17.71 -29.42
N ALA A 146 -6.42 16.50 -29.89
CA ALA A 146 -7.00 16.29 -31.21
C ALA A 146 -8.40 16.95 -31.33
N ALA A 147 -9.26 16.78 -30.32
CA ALA A 147 -10.57 17.45 -30.27
C ALA A 147 -10.42 18.98 -30.26
N GLN A 148 -9.52 19.52 -29.44
CA GLN A 148 -9.20 20.95 -29.39
C GLN A 148 -8.70 21.48 -30.73
N THR A 149 -7.80 20.75 -31.40
CA THR A 149 -7.27 21.12 -32.71
C THR A 149 -8.39 21.12 -33.76
N LYS A 150 -9.22 20.08 -33.77
CA LYS A 150 -10.37 19.99 -34.69
C LYS A 150 -11.35 21.14 -34.50
N ALA A 151 -11.66 21.47 -33.25
CA ALA A 151 -12.55 22.57 -32.92
C ALA A 151 -11.97 23.91 -33.42
N ASN A 152 -10.69 24.16 -33.14
CA ASN A 152 -10.00 25.37 -33.59
C ASN A 152 -9.96 25.51 -35.12
N ILE A 153 -9.76 24.41 -35.87
CA ILE A 153 -9.78 24.42 -37.34
C ILE A 153 -11.17 24.77 -37.89
N ILE A 154 -12.24 24.29 -37.25
CA ILE A 154 -13.62 24.55 -37.68
C ILE A 154 -14.09 25.95 -37.21
N GLY A 155 -13.31 26.63 -36.36
CA GLY A 155 -13.66 27.92 -35.78
C GLY A 155 -14.73 27.82 -34.69
N VAL A 156 -14.88 26.65 -34.09
CA VAL A 156 -15.88 26.37 -33.04
C VAL A 156 -15.14 25.89 -31.79
N ASN A 157 -15.66 26.15 -30.59
CA ASN A 157 -15.08 25.62 -29.35
C ASN A 157 -15.35 24.11 -29.22
N VAL A 158 -14.49 23.38 -28.49
CA VAL A 158 -14.75 21.96 -28.19
C VAL A 158 -16.09 21.85 -27.45
N SER A 159 -16.95 20.95 -27.92
CA SER A 159 -18.23 20.71 -27.27
C SER A 159 -18.00 20.22 -25.84
N LYS A 160 -18.63 20.88 -24.86
CA LYS A 160 -18.57 20.47 -23.45
C LYS A 160 -18.87 18.97 -23.28
N HIS A 161 -19.87 18.48 -24.02
CA HIS A 161 -20.24 17.07 -24.02
C HIS A 161 -19.12 16.15 -24.52
N GLU A 162 -18.39 16.56 -25.56
CA GLU A 162 -17.26 15.79 -26.09
C GLU A 162 -16.11 15.73 -25.08
N SER A 163 -15.78 16.86 -24.45
CA SER A 163 -14.79 16.92 -23.38
C SER A 163 -15.17 16.02 -22.19
N ASP A 164 -16.43 16.10 -21.74
CA ASP A 164 -16.95 15.31 -20.62
C ASP A 164 -16.91 13.81 -20.95
N MET A 165 -17.31 13.41 -22.17
CA MET A 165 -17.20 12.02 -22.64
C MET A 165 -15.76 11.49 -22.62
N ILE A 166 -14.79 12.30 -23.06
CA ILE A 166 -13.37 11.90 -23.07
C ILE A 166 -12.85 11.74 -21.63
N VAL A 167 -13.23 12.65 -20.73
CA VAL A 167 -12.86 12.60 -19.31
C VAL A 167 -13.48 11.39 -18.61
N ASP A 168 -14.75 11.09 -18.87
CA ASP A 168 -15.42 9.95 -18.25
C ASP A 168 -14.90 8.61 -18.77
N ALA A 169 -14.60 8.52 -20.07
CA ALA A 169 -13.93 7.37 -20.66
C ALA A 169 -12.53 7.16 -20.05
N HIS A 170 -11.78 8.24 -19.84
CA HIS A 170 -10.47 8.19 -19.17
C HIS A 170 -10.57 7.63 -17.75
N LYS A 171 -11.47 8.18 -16.92
CA LYS A 171 -11.71 7.70 -15.55
C LYS A 171 -12.09 6.22 -15.54
N LYS A 172 -12.96 5.80 -16.46
CA LYS A 172 -13.40 4.41 -16.57
C LYS A 172 -12.24 3.49 -16.95
N GLU A 173 -11.38 3.89 -17.89
CA GLU A 173 -10.23 3.09 -18.32
C GLU A 173 -9.17 2.97 -17.22
N ILE A 174 -8.89 4.05 -16.47
CA ILE A 174 -7.99 4.02 -15.31
C ILE A 174 -8.52 3.07 -14.23
N ARG A 175 -9.81 3.17 -13.87
CA ARG A 175 -10.41 2.25 -12.88
C ARG A 175 -10.31 0.79 -13.33
N LYS A 176 -10.61 0.51 -14.61
CA LYS A 176 -10.50 -0.83 -15.17
C LYS A 176 -9.06 -1.35 -15.13
N PHE A 177 -8.08 -0.51 -15.44
CA PHE A 177 -6.67 -0.85 -15.33
C PHE A 177 -6.29 -1.19 -13.88
N ASP A 178 -6.71 -0.35 -12.93
CA ASP A 178 -6.39 -0.53 -11.51
C ASP A 178 -6.96 -1.85 -10.99
N THR A 179 -8.24 -2.10 -11.21
CA THR A 179 -8.94 -3.27 -10.70
C THR A 179 -8.49 -4.55 -11.39
N ASN A 180 -8.40 -4.55 -12.72
CA ASN A 180 -8.27 -5.80 -13.48
C ASN A 180 -6.82 -6.14 -13.81
N ARG A 181 -5.95 -5.13 -13.94
CA ARG A 181 -4.57 -5.31 -14.42
C ARG A 181 -3.55 -5.09 -13.31
N ALA A 182 -3.65 -3.98 -12.58
CA ALA A 182 -2.67 -3.64 -11.55
C ALA A 182 -2.85 -4.54 -10.32
N LEU A 183 -4.03 -4.55 -9.68
CA LEU A 183 -4.27 -5.36 -8.48
C LEU A 183 -3.99 -6.85 -8.71
N SER A 184 -4.49 -7.42 -9.81
CA SER A 184 -4.25 -8.82 -10.15
C SER A 184 -2.76 -9.18 -10.29
N ALA A 185 -1.97 -8.27 -10.88
CA ALA A 185 -0.53 -8.49 -11.02
C ALA A 185 0.21 -8.33 -9.69
N TRP A 186 -0.21 -7.39 -8.85
CA TRP A 186 0.29 -7.24 -7.48
C TRP A 186 0.00 -8.48 -6.64
N ASP A 187 -1.22 -9.02 -6.68
CA ASP A 187 -1.59 -10.23 -5.95
C ASP A 187 -0.76 -11.45 -6.41
N SER A 188 -0.54 -11.55 -7.73
CA SER A 188 0.33 -12.59 -8.30
C SER A 188 1.78 -12.44 -7.83
N LEU A 189 2.33 -11.22 -7.83
CA LEU A 189 3.68 -10.94 -7.35
C LEU A 189 3.81 -11.28 -5.86
N VAL A 190 2.89 -10.83 -5.01
CA VAL A 190 2.90 -11.11 -3.57
C VAL A 190 2.87 -12.62 -3.32
N SER A 191 2.02 -13.36 -4.04
CA SER A 191 1.95 -14.83 -3.93
C SER A 191 3.30 -15.48 -4.31
N GLN A 192 3.95 -15.00 -5.37
CA GLN A 192 5.27 -15.47 -5.77
C GLN A 192 6.35 -15.12 -4.74
N GLN A 193 6.32 -13.92 -4.17
CA GLN A 193 7.24 -13.49 -3.12
C GLN A 193 7.08 -14.35 -1.86
N GLN A 194 5.85 -14.56 -1.39
CA GLN A 194 5.55 -15.45 -0.26
C GLN A 194 6.10 -16.86 -0.50
N LEU A 195 5.92 -17.40 -1.71
CA LEU A 195 6.43 -18.72 -2.08
C LEU A 195 7.97 -18.77 -2.11
N LYS A 196 8.62 -17.75 -2.69
CA LYS A 196 10.09 -17.66 -2.73
C LYS A 196 10.67 -17.56 -1.32
N LEU A 197 10.11 -16.69 -0.48
CA LEU A 197 10.53 -16.52 0.92
C LEU A 197 10.30 -17.78 1.75
N GLN A 198 9.20 -18.50 1.52
CA GLN A 198 8.95 -19.80 2.13
C GLN A 198 10.03 -20.82 1.73
N LYS A 199 10.42 -20.88 0.45
CA LYS A 199 11.50 -21.76 -0.03
C LYS A 199 12.85 -21.40 0.58
N LEU A 200 13.10 -20.11 0.80
CA LEU A 200 14.27 -19.58 1.51
C LEU A 200 14.21 -19.80 3.04
N LYS A 201 13.20 -20.53 3.54
CA LYS A 201 13.00 -20.86 4.96
C LYS A 201 12.84 -19.62 5.85
N VAL A 202 12.32 -18.53 5.29
CA VAL A 202 11.95 -17.35 6.09
C VAL A 202 10.78 -17.74 7.00
N PRO A 203 10.87 -17.53 8.32
CA PRO A 203 9.79 -17.84 9.26
C PRO A 203 8.48 -17.14 8.87
N THR A 204 7.36 -17.75 9.24
CA THR A 204 5.97 -17.28 9.03
C THR A 204 5.53 -17.18 7.56
N MET A 205 6.43 -17.40 6.61
CA MET A 205 6.15 -17.22 5.18
C MET A 205 5.41 -18.41 4.59
N HIS A 206 4.24 -18.12 4.03
CA HIS A 206 3.41 -19.02 3.27
C HIS A 206 2.45 -18.20 2.42
N ILE A 207 1.93 -18.77 1.33
CA ILE A 207 0.92 -18.07 0.51
C ILE A 207 -0.32 -17.84 1.37
N THR A 208 -0.72 -16.58 1.52
CA THR A 208 -1.90 -16.21 2.30
C THR A 208 -2.48 -14.86 1.87
N THR A 209 -3.80 -14.79 1.90
CA THR A 209 -4.61 -13.58 1.71
C THR A 209 -5.24 -13.09 3.02
N GLU A 210 -5.09 -13.85 4.11
CA GLU A 210 -5.68 -13.52 5.41
C GLU A 210 -4.94 -12.36 6.08
N SER A 211 -5.67 -11.33 6.51
CA SER A 211 -5.08 -10.10 7.09
C SER A 211 -4.14 -10.38 8.26
N PRO A 212 -4.52 -11.18 9.29
CA PRO A 212 -3.66 -11.38 10.45
C PRO A 212 -2.32 -12.06 10.10
N ALA A 213 -2.37 -13.06 9.22
CA ALA A 213 -1.17 -13.76 8.75
C ALA A 213 -0.30 -12.83 7.87
N ARG A 214 -0.93 -12.00 7.04
CA ARG A 214 -0.23 -11.02 6.19
C ARG A 214 0.46 -9.93 7.02
N GLU A 215 -0.17 -9.44 8.08
CA GLU A 215 0.43 -8.46 9.00
C GLU A 215 1.66 -9.04 9.69
N LEU A 216 1.61 -10.29 10.14
CA LEU A 216 2.76 -10.97 10.73
C LEU A 216 3.92 -11.11 9.73
N GLN A 217 3.61 -11.54 8.50
CA GLN A 217 4.59 -11.64 7.42
C GLN A 217 5.24 -10.27 7.11
N GLN A 218 4.45 -9.19 7.09
CA GLN A 218 4.97 -7.83 6.89
C GLN A 218 5.93 -7.40 8.00
N ARG A 219 5.62 -7.71 9.26
CA ARG A 219 6.53 -7.41 10.40
C ARG A 219 7.84 -8.17 10.27
N VAL A 220 7.78 -9.47 9.96
CA VAL A 220 8.98 -10.30 9.72
C VAL A 220 9.82 -9.73 8.58
N LEU A 221 9.19 -9.34 7.47
CA LEU A 221 9.88 -8.72 6.34
C LEU A 221 10.48 -7.36 6.69
N GLN A 222 9.78 -6.52 7.46
CA GLN A 222 10.29 -5.22 7.87
C GLN A 222 11.57 -5.36 8.71
N VAL A 223 11.57 -6.31 9.66
CA VAL A 223 12.76 -6.62 10.45
C VAL A 223 13.88 -7.13 9.55
N LEU A 224 13.57 -8.07 8.66
CA LEU A 224 14.55 -8.60 7.72
C LEU A 224 15.16 -7.48 6.89
N ILE A 225 14.36 -6.67 6.20
CA ILE A 225 14.80 -5.52 5.40
C ILE A 225 15.60 -4.53 6.25
N SER A 226 15.28 -4.35 7.54
CA SER A 226 16.08 -3.48 8.42
C SER A 226 17.49 -4.03 8.65
N ILE A 227 17.65 -5.35 8.73
CA ILE A 227 18.95 -6.02 8.92
C ILE A 227 19.77 -6.01 7.62
N ILE A 228 19.17 -6.36 6.49
CA ILE A 228 19.87 -6.51 5.19
C ILE A 228 19.78 -5.27 4.29
N GLY A 229 19.00 -4.26 4.68
CA GLY A 229 18.74 -3.03 3.91
C GLY A 229 19.99 -2.30 3.42
N PRO A 230 21.09 -2.19 4.18
CA PRO A 230 22.33 -1.62 3.69
C PRO A 230 22.92 -2.37 2.48
N SER A 231 22.63 -3.66 2.34
CA SER A 231 23.19 -4.56 1.33
C SER A 231 22.32 -4.74 0.09
N ILE A 232 21.07 -4.25 0.10
CA ILE A 232 20.07 -4.45 -0.98
C ILE A 232 19.89 -3.19 -1.86
N LYS A 233 20.62 -2.10 -1.57
CA LYS A 233 20.59 -0.88 -2.39
C LYS A 233 21.11 -1.10 -3.80
#